data_AF-A0A846XSN8-F1
#
_entry.id   AF-A0A846XSN8-F1
#
_cell.length_a   1.000
_cell.length_b   1.000
_cell.length_c   1.000
_cell.angle_alpha   90.00
_cell.angle_beta   90.00
_cell.angle_gamma   90.00
#
_symmetry.space_group_name_H-M   'P 1'
#
loop_
_entity.id
_entity.type
_entity.pdbx_description
1 polymer ?
#
loop_
_entity_poly.entity_id
_entity_poly.type
_entity_poly.pdbx_seq_one_letter_code
_entity_poly.pdbx_strand_id
1 'polypeptide(L)'
;MSWKERIEDVRYRPNEYQRMWSLSEHSGGAGREAHYAPTDVTVSLGRRPGAREYKDPHWYKRRRSPLSVAPLELEVIQPLPDVCAAHGRPAVSRLLVRSLFYETTVHPRHPQTGRSMGRHPTPVSTIVAGEWPICDRCTRRRQWYHGTAGVLVLVMALNVIAMIVVARVLEYEPLIVPLAVATFPGSLPIGLIVALLLYEKGNTRVQVRPIDDERFLRVDAHPNFATALHRIPSPPPAEELPPPRLRLENGRVVPDCSAPNDRTTRPQRPTRWGA
;
A
#
# COMPACT_ATOMS: atom_id res chain seq x y z
N MET A 1 -6.68 -22.97 -3.10
CA MET A 1 -6.16 -21.79 -3.83
C MET A 1 -4.90 -21.30 -3.15
N SER A 2 -3.79 -21.40 -3.88
CA SER A 2 -2.45 -20.96 -3.44
C SER A 2 -2.40 -19.42 -3.36
N TRP A 3 -1.62 -18.88 -2.42
CA TRP A 3 -1.45 -17.42 -2.25
C TRP A 3 -0.93 -16.74 -3.54
N LYS A 4 -0.15 -17.45 -4.36
CA LYS A 4 0.29 -16.97 -5.68
C LYS A 4 -0.87 -16.74 -6.65
N GLU A 5 -1.83 -17.68 -6.72
CA GLU A 5 -2.99 -17.60 -7.62
C GLU A 5 -3.93 -16.44 -7.26
N ARG A 6 -3.98 -16.07 -5.97
CA ARG A 6 -4.85 -14.98 -5.49
C ARG A 6 -4.32 -13.58 -5.86
N ILE A 7 -3.04 -13.46 -6.20
CA ILE A 7 -2.38 -12.19 -6.55
C ILE A 7 -2.41 -11.96 -8.07
N GLU A 8 -2.34 -13.01 -8.88
CA GLU A 8 -2.33 -12.87 -10.35
C GLU A 8 -3.68 -12.41 -10.93
N ASP A 9 -4.79 -12.76 -10.29
CA ASP A 9 -6.14 -12.42 -10.79
C ASP A 9 -6.64 -11.04 -10.29
N VAL A 10 -6.05 -10.53 -9.22
CA VAL A 10 -6.31 -9.15 -8.77
C VAL A 10 -5.39 -8.24 -9.58
N ARG A 11 -5.92 -7.63 -10.66
CA ARG A 11 -5.25 -6.55 -11.39
C ARG A 11 -4.79 -5.48 -10.40
N TYR A 12 -3.54 -5.60 -9.98
CA TYR A 12 -2.87 -4.71 -9.08
C TYR A 12 -2.74 -3.36 -9.79
N ARG A 13 -3.50 -2.36 -9.33
CA ARG A 13 -3.24 -0.97 -9.70
C ARG A 13 -2.19 -0.45 -8.71
N PRO A 14 -0.95 -0.14 -9.15
CA PRO A 14 0.04 0.48 -8.29
C PRO A 14 -0.52 1.78 -7.72
N ASN A 15 -0.13 2.08 -6.48
CA ASN A 15 -0.63 3.18 -5.66
C ASN A 15 -0.25 4.56 -6.22
N GLU A 16 -0.91 5.02 -7.28
CA GLU A 16 -0.70 6.35 -7.88
C GLU A 16 -1.33 7.50 -7.05
N TYR A 17 -1.91 7.19 -5.88
CA TYR A 17 -2.85 8.08 -5.20
C TYR A 17 -2.51 8.23 -3.71
N GLN A 18 -1.52 9.08 -3.40
CA GLN A 18 -1.00 9.33 -2.05
C GLN A 18 -1.28 10.76 -1.55
N ARG A 19 -1.97 11.61 -2.34
CA ARG A 19 -1.76 13.06 -2.34
C ARG A 19 -2.23 13.87 -1.13
N MET A 20 -3.29 13.53 -0.36
CA MET A 20 -3.91 14.58 0.49
C MET A 20 -4.49 14.15 1.85
N TRP A 21 -3.69 13.57 2.75
CA TRP A 21 -4.17 13.17 4.08
C TRP A 21 -3.93 14.17 5.24
N SER A 22 -3.03 15.15 5.14
CA SER A 22 -2.73 16.02 6.31
C SER A 22 -3.58 17.29 6.48
N LEU A 23 -4.74 17.40 5.80
CA LEU A 23 -5.68 18.52 6.03
C LEU A 23 -6.86 18.18 6.94
N SER A 24 -7.13 16.90 7.23
CA SER A 24 -8.39 16.50 7.90
C SER A 24 -8.29 16.21 9.39
N GLU A 25 -7.13 16.37 10.04
CA GLU A 25 -7.04 16.21 11.50
C GLU A 25 -7.57 17.42 12.29
N HIS A 26 -7.84 18.56 11.62
CA HIS A 26 -8.34 19.77 12.28
C HIS A 26 -9.83 20.07 12.06
N SER A 27 -10.54 19.32 11.21
CA SER A 27 -11.99 19.50 11.03
C SER A 27 -12.75 18.58 11.98
N GLY A 28 -12.89 19.04 13.23
CA GLY A 28 -13.67 18.40 14.28
C GLY A 28 -15.12 18.18 13.87
N GLY A 29 -15.45 16.96 13.46
CA GLY A 29 -16.80 16.44 13.47
C GLY A 29 -17.12 15.96 14.88
N ALA A 30 -18.03 16.65 15.55
CA ALA A 30 -18.45 16.46 16.95
C ALA A 30 -19.18 15.12 17.23
N GLY A 31 -18.55 14.00 16.89
CA GLY A 31 -18.87 12.71 17.50
C GLY A 31 -17.91 12.47 18.65
N ARG A 32 -18.42 12.29 19.87
CA ARG A 32 -17.68 11.85 21.06
C ARG A 32 -17.10 10.44 20.86
N GLU A 33 -16.21 10.26 19.89
CA GLU A 33 -15.31 9.13 19.91
C GLU A 33 -14.27 9.45 20.97
N ALA A 34 -14.22 8.61 22.01
CA ALA A 34 -13.15 8.68 22.98
C ALA A 34 -11.83 8.74 22.20
N HIS A 35 -11.14 9.87 22.29
CA HIS A 35 -9.82 10.05 21.70
C HIS A 35 -8.88 9.09 22.45
N TYR A 36 -8.78 7.86 21.96
CA TYR A 36 -7.75 6.95 22.42
C TYR A 36 -6.41 7.50 21.95
N ALA A 37 -5.46 7.60 22.89
CA ALA A 37 -4.08 7.85 22.51
C ALA A 37 -3.62 6.67 21.62
N PRO A 38 -3.19 6.94 20.38
CA PRO A 38 -2.68 5.88 19.51
C PRO A 38 -1.53 5.17 20.22
N THR A 39 -1.57 3.84 20.20
CA THR A 39 -0.52 3.00 20.78
C THR A 39 0.44 2.61 19.66
N ASP A 40 1.74 2.85 19.86
CA ASP A 40 2.76 2.42 18.92
C ASP A 40 2.98 0.91 19.09
N VAL A 41 2.86 0.17 17.99
CA VAL A 41 2.93 -1.30 17.97
C VAL A 41 3.96 -1.72 16.93
N THR A 42 4.83 -2.66 17.29
CA THR A 42 5.82 -3.23 16.39
C THR A 42 5.29 -4.48 15.70
N VAL A 43 5.52 -4.55 14.39
CA VAL A 43 5.13 -5.66 13.53
C VAL A 43 6.38 -6.22 12.85
N SER A 44 6.64 -7.51 12.99
CA SER A 44 7.76 -8.17 12.34
C SER A 44 7.60 -8.20 10.82
N LEU A 45 8.68 -7.80 10.15
CA LEU A 45 8.84 -7.81 8.71
C LEU A 45 9.82 -8.90 8.30
N GLY A 46 9.59 -9.49 7.14
CA GLY A 46 10.52 -10.37 6.45
C GLY A 46 10.82 -9.86 5.05
N ARG A 47 11.94 -10.29 4.48
CA ARG A 47 12.23 -10.01 3.07
C ARG A 47 11.43 -10.97 2.20
N ARG A 48 10.68 -10.44 1.23
CA ARG A 48 9.90 -11.26 0.32
C ARG A 48 10.82 -12.05 -0.63
N PRO A 49 10.85 -13.39 -0.57
CA PRO A 49 11.66 -14.19 -1.46
C PRO A 49 11.08 -14.11 -2.88
N GLY A 50 11.77 -13.43 -3.80
CA GLY A 50 11.34 -13.29 -5.19
C GLY A 50 11.12 -11.87 -5.69
N ALA A 51 11.40 -10.83 -4.88
CA ALA A 51 11.35 -9.42 -5.29
C ALA A 51 12.25 -9.05 -6.49
N ARG A 52 13.08 -9.97 -7.00
CA ARG A 52 14.00 -9.75 -8.12
C ARG A 52 13.30 -9.49 -9.47
N GLU A 53 12.02 -9.80 -9.60
CA GLU A 53 11.30 -9.70 -10.89
C GLU A 53 10.23 -8.60 -10.93
N TYR A 54 10.23 -7.68 -9.96
CA TYR A 54 9.24 -6.62 -9.92
C TYR A 54 9.64 -5.46 -10.85
N LYS A 55 9.05 -5.44 -12.06
CA LYS A 55 9.10 -4.31 -13.00
C LYS A 55 7.97 -3.32 -12.67
N ASP A 56 8.14 -2.52 -11.62
CA ASP A 56 7.24 -1.39 -11.44
C ASP A 56 7.47 -0.39 -12.59
N PRO A 57 6.44 0.00 -13.38
CA PRO A 57 6.59 1.05 -14.38
C PRO A 57 7.02 2.38 -13.76
N HIS A 58 6.87 2.58 -12.44
CA HIS A 58 7.39 3.78 -11.77
C HIS A 58 8.89 3.70 -11.44
N TRP A 59 9.53 2.53 -11.63
CA TRP A 59 10.97 2.33 -11.48
C TRP A 59 11.78 2.74 -12.74
N TYR A 60 11.26 3.65 -13.57
CA TYR A 60 12.11 4.23 -14.62
C TYR A 60 13.28 4.97 -13.96
N LYS A 61 14.45 4.33 -13.97
CA LYS A 61 15.76 4.93 -13.73
C LYS A 61 15.89 6.13 -14.67
N ARG A 62 15.43 7.32 -14.25
CA ARG A 62 15.90 8.55 -14.86
C ARG A 62 17.41 8.50 -14.69
N ARG A 63 18.17 8.67 -15.78
CA ARG A 63 19.65 8.57 -15.85
C ARG A 63 20.41 9.43 -14.83
N ARG A 64 19.72 10.24 -14.02
CA ARG A 64 20.27 11.13 -12.99
C ARG A 64 19.88 10.77 -11.55
N SER A 65 19.10 9.71 -11.31
CA SER A 65 18.86 9.26 -9.93
C SER A 65 20.08 8.53 -9.41
N PRO A 66 20.71 8.96 -8.30
CA PRO A 66 21.94 8.36 -7.78
C PRO A 66 21.73 6.98 -7.16
N LEU A 67 20.49 6.53 -6.93
CA LEU A 67 20.24 5.20 -6.41
C LEU A 67 20.38 4.13 -7.50
N SER A 68 21.46 3.37 -7.40
CA SER A 68 21.75 2.22 -8.26
C SER A 68 20.99 0.95 -7.85
N VAL A 69 20.47 0.92 -6.61
CA VAL A 69 19.94 -0.28 -5.94
C VAL A 69 18.42 -0.36 -6.09
N ALA A 70 17.91 -1.56 -6.39
CA ALA A 70 16.47 -1.82 -6.46
C ALA A 70 15.81 -1.60 -5.07
N PRO A 71 14.54 -1.15 -5.02
CA PRO A 71 13.83 -0.96 -3.76
C PRO A 71 13.79 -2.27 -2.96
N LEU A 72 13.99 -2.17 -1.66
CA LEU A 72 13.85 -3.32 -0.76
C LEU A 72 12.37 -3.64 -0.58
N GLU A 73 11.95 -4.85 -0.96
CA GLU A 73 10.59 -5.32 -0.70
C GLU A 73 10.54 -6.12 0.60
N LEU A 74 9.73 -5.63 1.53
CA LEU A 74 9.45 -6.25 2.82
C LEU A 74 7.99 -6.71 2.85
N GLU A 75 7.75 -7.80 3.54
CA GLU A 75 6.42 -8.34 3.79
C GLU A 75 6.16 -8.50 5.28
N VAL A 76 4.92 -8.29 5.70
CA VAL A 76 4.50 -8.58 7.08
C VAL A 76 4.44 -10.10 7.25
N ILE A 77 5.40 -10.67 7.99
CA ILE A 77 5.51 -12.13 8.20
C ILE A 77 4.74 -12.61 9.42
N GLN A 78 4.52 -11.74 10.41
CA GLN A 78 3.74 -12.12 11.58
C GLN A 78 2.24 -12.15 11.25
N PRO A 79 1.49 -13.15 11.75
CA PRO A 79 0.05 -13.14 11.62
C PRO A 79 -0.54 -11.94 12.37
N LEU A 80 -1.34 -11.12 11.68
CA LEU A 80 -2.08 -10.02 12.29
C LEU A 80 -3.40 -10.53 12.92
N PRO A 81 -3.83 -9.95 14.06
CA PRO A 81 -5.08 -10.33 14.72
C PRO A 81 -6.29 -9.93 13.87
N ASP A 82 -7.43 -10.59 14.06
CA ASP A 82 -8.71 -10.23 13.42
C ASP A 82 -9.39 -9.02 14.10
N VAL A 83 -8.59 -7.98 14.37
CA VAL A 83 -9.00 -6.70 14.94
C VAL A 83 -8.50 -5.60 14.02
N CYS A 84 -9.32 -4.62 13.70
CA CYS A 84 -8.92 -3.51 12.84
C CYS A 84 -7.93 -2.58 13.57
N ALA A 85 -6.77 -2.33 12.98
CA ALA A 85 -5.73 -1.48 13.56
C ALA A 85 -6.21 -0.04 13.83
N ALA A 86 -7.08 0.52 12.97
CA ALA A 86 -7.54 1.90 13.11
C ALA A 86 -8.64 2.09 14.18
N HIS A 87 -9.54 1.12 14.33
CA HIS A 87 -10.74 1.28 15.17
C HIS A 87 -10.83 0.30 16.34
N GLY A 88 -9.96 -0.71 16.43
CA GLY A 88 -10.01 -1.72 17.50
C GLY A 88 -11.25 -2.62 17.48
N ARG A 89 -11.98 -2.68 16.35
CA ARG A 89 -13.20 -3.49 16.16
C ARG A 89 -12.88 -4.81 15.45
N PRO A 90 -13.73 -5.86 15.59
CA PRO A 90 -13.56 -7.10 14.85
C PRO A 90 -13.42 -6.88 13.34
N ALA A 91 -12.49 -7.60 12.72
CA ALA A 91 -12.26 -7.55 11.30
C ALA A 91 -13.35 -8.32 10.54
N VAL A 92 -13.82 -7.78 9.43
CA VAL A 92 -14.76 -8.44 8.50
C VAL A 92 -14.08 -8.91 7.23
N SER A 93 -12.95 -8.30 6.89
CA SER A 93 -12.13 -8.68 5.74
C SER A 93 -10.68 -8.25 5.94
N ARG A 94 -9.80 -8.72 5.06
CA ARG A 94 -8.38 -8.35 5.01
C ARG A 94 -8.09 -7.65 3.69
N LEU A 95 -7.33 -6.56 3.74
CA LEU A 95 -6.97 -5.77 2.57
C LEU A 95 -5.46 -5.81 2.38
N LEU A 96 -5.00 -6.16 1.18
CA LEU A 96 -3.58 -6.04 0.83
C LEU A 96 -3.21 -4.56 0.73
N VAL A 97 -2.37 -4.08 1.65
CA VAL A 97 -1.85 -2.72 1.66
C VAL A 97 -0.37 -2.77 1.29
N ARG A 98 0.03 -1.88 0.38
CA ARG A 98 1.44 -1.62 0.06
C ARG A 98 1.79 -0.20 0.46
N SER A 99 2.74 -0.06 1.37
CA SER A 99 3.25 1.21 1.85
C SER A 99 4.60 1.48 1.19
N LEU A 100 4.73 2.66 0.58
CA LEU A 100 5.95 3.11 -0.08
C LEU A 100 6.73 4.02 0.87
N PHE A 101 8.01 3.71 1.04
CA PHE A 101 8.94 4.48 1.84
C PHE A 101 10.01 5.08 0.95
N TYR A 102 10.37 6.32 1.28
CA TYR A 102 11.25 7.13 0.49
C TYR A 102 12.46 7.52 1.31
N GLU A 103 13.61 7.61 0.65
CA GLU A 103 14.80 8.14 1.28
C GLU A 103 14.70 9.66 1.33
N THR A 104 14.74 10.23 2.54
CA THR A 104 14.75 11.68 2.75
C THR A 104 16.05 12.07 3.43
N THR A 105 16.46 13.33 3.27
CA THR A 105 17.71 13.84 3.87
C THR A 105 17.68 13.85 5.40
N VAL A 106 16.47 13.85 5.99
CA VAL A 106 16.28 13.96 7.45
C VAL A 106 16.03 12.59 8.08
N HIS A 107 15.24 11.74 7.41
CA HIS A 107 14.91 10.40 7.90
C HIS A 107 15.06 9.37 6.78
N PRO A 108 15.88 8.32 6.97
CA PRO A 108 15.84 7.18 6.07
C PRO A 108 14.44 6.57 6.12
N ARG A 109 13.90 6.20 4.95
CA ARG A 109 12.64 5.46 4.82
C ARG A 109 11.47 6.15 5.53
N HIS A 110 11.22 7.41 5.18
CA HIS A 110 10.03 8.10 5.63
C HIS A 110 8.80 7.66 4.81
N PRO A 111 7.66 7.33 5.45
CA PRO A 111 6.42 7.08 4.75
C PRO A 111 5.94 8.40 4.17
N GLN A 112 5.98 8.55 2.85
CA GLN A 112 5.57 9.82 2.26
C GLN A 112 4.05 9.96 2.38
N THR A 113 3.56 10.90 3.16
CA THR A 113 2.16 11.33 3.05
C THR A 113 2.15 12.36 1.92
N GLY A 114 1.35 12.17 0.86
CA GLY A 114 1.66 12.64 -0.50
C GLY A 114 1.54 14.14 -0.81
N ARG A 115 1.97 15.01 0.11
CA ARG A 115 1.98 16.47 -0.06
C ARG A 115 3.33 17.06 -0.44
N SER A 116 4.29 16.24 -0.87
CA SER A 116 5.53 16.74 -1.49
C SER A 116 5.29 17.21 -2.94
N MET A 117 4.30 18.06 -3.16
CA MET A 117 4.16 18.80 -4.42
C MET A 117 5.29 19.82 -4.50
N GLY A 118 6.30 19.57 -5.32
CA GLY A 118 7.33 20.57 -5.64
C GLY A 118 8.77 20.15 -5.38
N ARG A 119 9.03 19.01 -4.74
CA ARG A 119 10.39 18.44 -4.66
C ARG A 119 10.51 17.26 -5.60
N HIS A 120 11.68 17.16 -6.24
CA HIS A 120 12.03 16.03 -7.10
C HIS A 120 11.61 14.72 -6.43
N PRO A 121 10.91 13.81 -7.15
CA PRO A 121 10.46 12.56 -6.57
C PRO A 121 11.69 11.84 -6.05
N THR A 122 11.79 11.75 -4.72
CA THR A 122 12.82 10.92 -4.11
C THR A 122 12.56 9.49 -4.55
N PRO A 123 13.61 8.73 -4.87
CA PRO A 123 13.44 7.34 -5.26
C PRO A 123 12.84 6.54 -4.10
N VAL A 124 11.96 5.59 -4.43
CA VAL A 124 11.39 4.64 -3.47
C VAL A 124 12.52 3.74 -2.98
N SER A 125 12.76 3.70 -1.67
CA SER A 125 13.83 2.90 -1.06
C SER A 125 13.31 1.57 -0.52
N THR A 126 12.08 1.55 0.00
CA THR A 126 11.50 0.36 0.62
C THR A 126 10.00 0.28 0.34
N ILE A 127 9.52 -0.91 0.03
CA ILE A 127 8.11 -1.21 -0.18
C ILE A 127 7.70 -2.25 0.87
N VAL A 128 6.74 -1.91 1.72
CA VAL A 128 6.19 -2.88 2.69
C VAL A 128 4.82 -3.33 2.22
N ALA A 129 4.66 -4.63 2.01
CA ALA A 129 3.39 -5.26 1.64
C ALA A 129 2.83 -6.09 2.81
N GLY A 130 1.53 -6.04 3.04
CA GLY A 130 0.89 -6.90 4.04
C GLY A 130 -0.62 -6.88 3.95
N GLU A 131 -1.26 -7.96 4.40
CA GLU A 131 -2.72 -8.01 4.51
C GLU A 131 -3.17 -7.45 5.85
N TRP A 132 -3.93 -6.36 5.83
CA TRP A 132 -4.39 -5.67 7.03
C TRP A 132 -5.86 -5.95 7.34
N PRO A 133 -6.20 -6.25 8.60
CA PRO A 133 -7.59 -6.44 9.02
C PRO A 133 -8.38 -5.12 8.97
N ILE A 134 -9.54 -5.16 8.32
CA ILE A 134 -10.46 -4.02 8.24
C ILE A 134 -11.82 -4.38 8.85
N CYS A 135 -12.38 -3.46 9.64
CA CYS A 135 -13.70 -3.63 10.26
C CYS A 135 -14.83 -3.13 9.35
N ASP A 136 -16.07 -3.48 9.69
CA ASP A 136 -17.27 -3.06 8.95
C ASP A 136 -17.41 -1.52 8.82
N ARG A 137 -16.90 -0.77 9.79
CA ARG A 137 -16.90 0.70 9.69
C ARG A 137 -15.94 1.22 8.63
N CYS A 138 -14.75 0.61 8.51
CA CYS A 138 -13.79 0.95 7.46
C CYS A 138 -14.35 0.61 6.07
N THR A 139 -14.97 -0.56 5.92
CA THR A 139 -15.55 -1.00 4.64
C THR A 139 -16.69 -0.09 4.22
N ARG A 140 -17.63 0.23 5.13
CA ARG A 140 -18.71 1.19 4.85
C ARG A 140 -18.15 2.55 4.47
N ARG A 141 -17.24 3.12 5.26
CA ARG A 141 -16.65 4.44 4.97
C ARG A 141 -15.99 4.46 3.58
N ARG A 142 -15.25 3.40 3.25
CA ARG A 142 -14.64 3.21 1.94
C ARG A 142 -15.69 3.15 0.82
N GLN A 143 -16.74 2.36 0.99
CA GLN A 143 -17.85 2.27 0.04
C GLN A 143 -18.54 3.62 -0.17
N TRP A 144 -18.79 4.38 0.89
CA TRP A 144 -19.38 5.73 0.81
C TRP A 144 -18.50 6.69 0.01
N TYR A 145 -17.18 6.70 0.25
CA TYR A 145 -16.27 7.57 -0.52
C TYR A 145 -16.14 7.15 -1.98
N HIS A 146 -16.04 5.85 -2.28
CA HIS A 146 -15.98 5.39 -3.67
C HIS A 146 -17.32 5.58 -4.39
N GLY A 147 -18.44 5.38 -3.70
CA GLY A 147 -19.78 5.63 -4.24
C GLY A 147 -19.98 7.11 -4.57
N THR A 148 -19.62 8.02 -3.65
CA THR A 148 -19.72 9.47 -3.90
C THR A 148 -18.77 9.93 -5.01
N ALA A 149 -17.54 9.43 -5.07
CA ALA A 149 -16.63 9.68 -6.18
C ALA A 149 -17.19 9.15 -7.51
N GLY A 150 -17.77 7.94 -7.53
CA GLY A 150 -18.39 7.35 -8.72
C GLY A 150 -19.58 8.16 -9.21
N VAL A 151 -20.47 8.60 -8.31
CA VAL A 151 -21.60 9.48 -8.65
C VAL A 151 -21.11 10.81 -9.21
N LEU A 152 -20.07 11.41 -8.62
CA LEU A 152 -19.51 12.67 -9.11
C LEU A 152 -18.96 12.53 -10.54
N VAL A 153 -18.19 11.47 -10.81
CA VAL A 153 -17.67 11.17 -12.15
C VAL A 153 -18.80 10.89 -13.14
N LEU A 154 -19.85 10.19 -12.72
CA LEU A 154 -21.03 9.91 -13.56
C LEU A 154 -21.76 11.21 -13.95
N VAL A 155 -22.02 12.10 -12.98
CA VAL A 155 -22.66 13.41 -13.24
C VAL A 155 -21.80 14.23 -14.21
N MET A 156 -20.48 14.24 -14.04
CA MET A 156 -19.57 14.90 -14.97
C MET A 156 -19.66 14.32 -16.38
N ALA A 157 -19.69 12.99 -16.51
CA ALA A 157 -19.83 12.33 -17.81
C ALA A 157 -21.16 12.67 -18.48
N LEU A 158 -22.27 12.68 -17.73
CA LEU A 158 -23.59 13.07 -18.23
C LEU A 158 -23.62 14.52 -18.72
N ASN A 159 -22.96 15.45 -18.01
CA ASN A 159 -22.84 16.84 -18.46
C ASN A 159 -22.09 16.97 -19.79
N VAL A 160 -21.01 16.19 -19.98
CA VAL A 160 -20.26 16.16 -21.25
C VAL A 160 -21.10 15.58 -22.38
N ILE A 161 -21.86 14.51 -22.11
CA ILE A 161 -22.77 13.92 -23.11
C ILE A 161 -23.85 14.94 -23.49
N ALA A 162 -24.47 15.62 -22.52
CA ALA A 162 -25.47 16.65 -22.77
C ALA A 162 -24.91 17.79 -23.63
N MET A 163 -23.70 18.28 -23.31
CA MET A 163 -22.97 19.26 -24.14
C MET A 163 -22.83 18.79 -25.60
N ILE A 164 -22.40 17.54 -25.81
CA ILE A 164 -22.21 16.98 -27.15
C ILE A 164 -23.54 16.89 -27.90
N VAL A 165 -24.61 16.43 -27.24
CA VAL A 165 -25.94 16.32 -27.85
C VAL A 165 -26.47 17.69 -28.26
N VAL A 166 -26.39 18.70 -27.38
CA VAL A 166 -26.82 20.07 -27.70
C VAL A 166 -26.02 20.63 -28.87
N ALA A 167 -24.69 20.45 -28.87
CA ALA A 167 -23.83 20.93 -29.94
C ALA A 167 -24.08 20.24 -31.28
N ARG A 168 -24.48 18.96 -31.28
CA ARG A 168 -24.66 18.16 -32.52
C ARG A 168 -26.08 18.19 -33.07
N VAL A 169 -27.09 18.26 -32.21
CA VAL A 169 -28.49 18.09 -32.62
C VAL A 169 -29.19 19.42 -32.82
N LEU A 170 -28.87 20.43 -32.00
CA LEU A 170 -29.65 21.66 -31.96
C LEU A 170 -29.05 22.80 -32.81
N GLU A 171 -27.83 22.62 -33.34
CA GLU A 171 -27.06 23.64 -34.09
C GLU A 171 -27.11 25.05 -33.43
N TYR A 172 -27.31 25.09 -32.11
CA TYR A 172 -27.69 26.30 -31.40
C TYR A 172 -26.45 27.02 -30.89
N GLU A 173 -25.74 27.70 -31.80
CA GLU A 173 -24.54 28.50 -31.52
C GLU A 173 -24.61 29.36 -30.24
N PRO A 174 -25.70 30.11 -29.96
CA PRO A 174 -25.68 31.03 -28.82
C PRO A 174 -25.69 30.32 -27.45
N LEU A 175 -26.07 29.05 -27.38
CA LEU A 175 -26.05 28.28 -26.13
C LEU A 175 -24.71 27.57 -25.88
N ILE A 176 -23.92 27.32 -26.92
CA ILE A 176 -22.70 26.51 -26.82
C ILE A 176 -21.65 27.23 -25.95
N VAL A 177 -21.44 28.53 -26.16
CA VAL A 177 -20.43 29.31 -25.43
C VAL A 177 -20.70 29.39 -23.92
N PRO A 178 -21.90 29.79 -23.42
CA PRO A 178 -22.15 29.84 -21.99
C PRO A 178 -22.12 28.46 -21.33
N LEU A 179 -22.60 27.42 -22.02
CA LEU A 179 -22.56 26.04 -21.52
C LEU A 179 -21.12 25.52 -21.44
N ALA A 180 -20.28 25.84 -22.43
CA ALA A 180 -18.85 25.53 -22.46
C ALA A 180 -18.11 26.26 -21.34
N VAL A 181 -18.35 27.57 -21.12
CA VAL A 181 -17.70 28.33 -20.04
C VAL A 181 -18.08 27.81 -18.66
N ALA A 182 -19.33 27.38 -18.47
CA ALA A 182 -19.81 26.79 -17.21
C ALA A 182 -19.20 25.40 -16.92
N THR A 183 -18.96 24.59 -17.96
CA THR A 183 -18.38 23.24 -17.82
C THR A 183 -16.84 23.23 -17.85
N PHE A 184 -16.24 24.10 -18.65
CA PHE A 184 -14.81 24.31 -18.87
C PHE A 184 -14.50 25.79 -18.58
N PRO A 185 -13.99 26.13 -17.38
CA PRO A 185 -12.81 25.49 -16.79
C PRO A 185 -12.98 25.07 -15.33
N GLY A 186 -14.17 25.24 -14.74
CA GLY A 186 -14.38 25.02 -13.31
C GLY A 186 -14.77 23.59 -12.98
N SER A 187 -15.95 23.16 -13.43
CA SER A 187 -16.59 21.97 -12.87
C SER A 187 -15.90 20.65 -13.22
N LEU A 188 -15.36 20.50 -14.44
CA LEU A 188 -14.68 19.27 -14.83
C LEU A 188 -13.34 19.02 -14.11
N PRO A 189 -12.34 19.94 -14.16
CA PRO A 189 -11.07 19.67 -13.49
C PRO A 189 -11.22 19.69 -11.97
N ILE A 190 -12.03 20.59 -11.41
CA ILE A 190 -12.28 20.63 -9.96
C ILE A 190 -13.02 19.36 -9.54
N GLY A 191 -14.08 18.97 -10.26
CA GLY A 191 -14.84 17.75 -9.99
C GLY A 191 -13.95 16.50 -10.07
N LEU A 192 -13.05 16.41 -11.05
CA LEU A 192 -12.09 15.32 -11.16
C LEU A 192 -11.12 15.29 -9.98
N ILE A 193 -10.55 16.43 -9.60
CA ILE A 193 -9.66 16.52 -8.43
C ILE A 193 -10.40 16.10 -7.15
N VAL A 194 -11.64 16.55 -6.97
CA VAL A 194 -12.49 16.18 -5.83
C VAL A 194 -12.82 14.68 -5.84
N ALA A 195 -13.10 14.10 -7.00
CA ALA A 195 -13.35 12.66 -7.14
C ALA A 195 -12.12 11.83 -6.77
N LEU A 196 -10.93 12.23 -7.25
CA LEU A 196 -9.66 11.60 -6.90
C LEU A 196 -9.38 11.73 -5.40
N LEU A 197 -9.67 12.90 -4.82
CA LEU A 197 -9.57 13.17 -3.39
C LEU A 197 -10.46 12.26 -2.54
N LEU A 198 -11.74 12.12 -2.92
CA LEU A 198 -12.68 11.20 -2.27
C LEU A 198 -12.18 9.76 -2.38
N TYR A 199 -11.72 9.35 -3.57
CA TYR A 199 -11.19 8.02 -3.80
C TYR A 199 -9.97 7.73 -2.92
N GLU A 200 -9.04 8.68 -2.79
CA GLU A 200 -7.89 8.62 -1.89
C GLU A 200 -8.30 8.52 -0.42
N LYS A 201 -9.28 9.34 -0.02
CA LYS A 201 -9.81 9.38 1.35
C LYS A 201 -10.54 8.10 1.74
N GLY A 202 -11.10 7.39 0.76
CA GLY A 202 -11.75 6.09 0.94
C GLY A 202 -10.80 4.96 1.30
N ASN A 203 -9.54 5.04 0.88
CA ASN A 203 -8.53 4.05 1.21
C ASN A 203 -8.00 4.30 2.62
N THR A 204 -8.67 3.68 3.62
CA THR A 204 -8.18 3.70 5.00
C THR A 204 -6.83 3.01 5.04
N ARG A 205 -5.76 3.78 5.27
CA ARG A 205 -4.42 3.26 5.47
C ARG A 205 -4.13 3.19 6.96
N VAL A 206 -3.37 2.17 7.30
CA VAL A 206 -2.73 2.09 8.61
C VAL A 206 -1.63 3.15 8.64
N GLN A 207 -1.59 3.92 9.72
CA GLN A 207 -0.54 4.92 9.91
C GLN A 207 0.73 4.18 10.31
N VAL A 208 1.72 4.25 9.43
CA VAL A 208 3.01 3.60 9.61
C VAL A 208 4.04 4.65 9.89
N ARG A 209 4.95 4.39 10.83
CA ARG A 209 6.06 5.27 11.17
C ARG A 209 7.28 5.01 10.27
N PRO A 210 8.28 5.91 10.27
CA PRO A 210 9.55 5.66 9.59
C PRO A 210 10.17 4.32 10.01
N ILE A 211 10.80 3.65 9.06
CA ILE A 211 11.43 2.34 9.30
C ILE A 211 12.90 2.57 9.68
N ASP A 212 13.18 2.38 10.96
CA ASP A 212 14.56 2.40 11.48
C ASP A 212 15.26 1.04 11.25
N ASP A 213 14.51 -0.08 11.35
CA ASP A 213 15.00 -1.46 11.19
C ASP A 213 14.16 -2.22 10.15
N GLU A 214 14.82 -2.92 9.22
CA GLU A 214 14.16 -3.76 8.19
C GLU A 214 13.34 -4.91 8.77
N ARG A 215 13.59 -5.27 10.03
CA ARG A 215 12.92 -6.38 10.72
C ARG A 215 11.62 -5.96 11.38
N PHE A 216 11.39 -4.66 11.60
CA PHE A 216 10.25 -4.18 12.38
C PHE A 216 9.57 -2.96 11.74
N LEU A 217 8.26 -3.01 11.67
CA LEU A 217 7.40 -1.90 11.27
C LEU A 217 6.72 -1.33 12.52
N ARG A 218 6.94 -0.05 12.80
CA ARG A 218 6.19 0.68 13.84
C ARG A 218 4.91 1.25 13.27
N VAL A 219 3.81 1.02 13.97
CA VAL A 219 2.46 1.28 13.49
C VAL A 219 1.65 1.93 14.60
N ASP A 220 1.01 3.05 14.29
CA ASP A 220 0.08 3.68 15.21
C ASP A 220 -1.26 2.92 15.12
N ALA A 221 -1.60 2.20 16.19
CA ALA A 221 -2.76 1.33 16.26
C ALA A 221 -3.64 1.61 17.49
N HIS A 222 -4.88 1.16 17.40
CA HIS A 222 -5.82 1.19 18.50
C HIS A 222 -5.37 0.25 19.65
N PRO A 223 -5.56 0.60 20.92
CA PRO A 223 -5.16 -0.24 22.06
C PRO A 223 -5.64 -1.70 21.98
N ASN A 224 -6.90 -1.94 21.62
CA ASN A 224 -7.44 -3.29 21.41
C ASN A 224 -6.65 -4.11 20.36
N PHE A 225 -6.15 -3.46 19.30
CA PHE A 225 -5.31 -4.12 18.30
C PHE A 225 -3.97 -4.52 18.92
N ALA A 226 -3.34 -3.62 19.67
CA ALA A 226 -2.10 -3.87 20.39
C ALA A 226 -2.27 -5.05 21.37
N THR A 227 -3.32 -5.02 22.20
CA THR A 227 -3.63 -6.11 23.15
C THR A 227 -3.85 -7.43 22.44
N ALA A 228 -4.56 -7.44 21.30
CA ALA A 228 -4.79 -8.64 20.52
C ALA A 228 -3.49 -9.16 19.88
N LEU A 229 -2.63 -8.27 19.39
CA LEU A 229 -1.35 -8.64 18.80
C LEU A 229 -0.40 -9.28 19.82
N HIS A 230 -0.34 -8.76 21.05
CA HIS A 230 0.49 -9.36 22.11
C HIS A 230 0.06 -10.78 22.52
N ARG A 231 -1.18 -11.18 22.24
CA ARG A 231 -1.66 -12.54 22.49
C ARG A 231 -1.26 -13.53 21.40
N ILE A 232 -0.85 -13.02 20.24
CA ILE A 232 -0.40 -13.86 19.14
C ILE A 232 1.07 -14.23 19.42
N PRO A 233 1.40 -15.54 19.47
CA PRO A 233 2.79 -15.95 19.58
C PRO A 233 3.57 -15.35 18.41
N SER A 234 4.63 -14.60 18.73
CA SER A 234 5.56 -14.16 17.70
C SER A 234 6.08 -15.39 16.96
N PRO A 235 6.14 -15.39 15.61
CA PRO A 235 6.83 -16.45 14.91
C PRO A 235 8.23 -16.58 15.51
N PRO A 236 8.77 -17.81 15.67
CA PRO A 236 10.15 -17.96 16.11
C PRO A 236 11.01 -17.09 15.20
N PRO A 237 11.98 -16.32 15.76
CA PRO A 237 12.85 -15.48 14.96
C PRO A 237 13.35 -16.35 13.82
N ALA A 238 13.04 -15.92 12.58
CA ALA A 238 13.31 -16.71 11.39
C ALA A 238 14.72 -17.25 11.53
N GLU A 239 14.81 -18.56 11.76
CA GLU A 239 16.01 -19.25 12.25
C GLU A 239 17.17 -18.69 11.45
N GLU A 240 18.00 -17.90 12.15
CA GLU A 240 18.93 -16.98 11.51
C GLU A 240 19.74 -17.82 10.54
N LEU A 241 19.40 -17.71 9.25
CA LEU A 241 20.00 -18.53 8.21
C LEU A 241 21.49 -18.39 8.46
N PRO A 242 22.20 -19.48 8.78
CA PRO A 242 23.57 -19.40 9.25
C PRO A 242 24.30 -18.47 8.30
N PRO A 243 25.01 -17.46 8.83
CA PRO A 243 25.55 -16.38 8.03
C PRO A 243 26.18 -17.01 6.79
N PRO A 244 25.83 -16.54 5.58
CA PRO A 244 26.26 -17.20 4.36
C PRO A 244 27.75 -17.47 4.51
N ARG A 245 28.16 -18.73 4.40
CA ARG A 245 29.58 -19.06 4.54
C ARG A 245 30.29 -18.28 3.43
N LEU A 246 31.01 -17.25 3.81
CA LEU A 246 31.77 -16.41 2.91
C LEU A 246 33.20 -16.92 2.98
N ARG A 247 33.76 -17.32 1.85
CA ARG A 247 35.16 -17.69 1.73
C ARG A 247 35.93 -16.53 1.12
N LEU A 248 37.10 -16.23 1.65
CA LEU A 248 38.06 -15.38 0.94
C LEU A 248 38.76 -16.21 -0.13
N GLU A 249 38.57 -15.84 -1.39
CA GLU A 249 39.28 -16.41 -2.53
C GLU A 249 40.01 -15.27 -3.25
N ASN A 250 41.35 -15.33 -3.27
CA ASN A 250 42.22 -14.30 -3.85
C ASN A 250 41.94 -12.87 -3.35
N GLY A 251 41.69 -12.72 -2.04
CA GLY A 251 41.41 -11.41 -1.43
C GLY A 251 39.99 -10.87 -1.70
N ARG A 252 39.13 -11.63 -2.39
CA ARG A 252 37.72 -11.29 -2.59
C ARG A 252 36.82 -12.18 -1.75
N VAL A 253 35.75 -11.58 -1.23
CA VAL A 253 34.70 -12.28 -0.48
C VAL A 253 33.77 -12.96 -1.49
N VAL A 254 33.79 -14.28 -1.56
CA VAL A 254 32.99 -15.10 -2.48
C VAL A 254 32.08 -16.02 -1.67
N PRO A 255 30.81 -16.26 -2.08
CA PRO A 255 29.96 -17.27 -1.45
C PRO A 255 30.64 -18.65 -1.50
N ASP A 256 30.71 -19.34 -0.36
CA ASP A 256 31.31 -20.67 -0.25
C ASP A 256 30.39 -21.72 -0.89
N CYS A 257 30.52 -21.90 -2.20
CA CYS A 257 29.82 -22.93 -2.96
C CYS A 257 30.35 -24.35 -2.69
N SER A 258 31.40 -24.50 -1.85
CA SER A 258 32.04 -25.79 -1.55
C SER A 258 31.25 -26.63 -0.56
N ALA A 259 30.19 -26.09 0.05
CA ALA A 259 29.32 -26.87 0.92
C ALA A 259 28.72 -28.03 0.11
N PRO A 260 28.97 -29.30 0.50
CA PRO A 260 28.42 -30.43 -0.20
C PRO A 260 26.90 -30.24 -0.24
N ASN A 261 26.34 -30.20 -1.45
CA ASN A 261 24.91 -30.25 -1.66
C ASN A 261 24.43 -31.53 -0.96
N ASP A 262 23.91 -31.39 0.26
CA ASP A 262 23.38 -32.51 1.04
C ASP A 262 22.01 -32.91 0.46
N ARG A 263 22.02 -33.25 -0.84
CA ARG A 263 20.89 -33.76 -1.63
C ARG A 263 20.60 -35.22 -1.31
N THR A 264 21.25 -35.80 -0.32
CA THR A 264 21.17 -37.23 -0.02
C THR A 264 19.91 -37.62 0.77
N THR A 265 19.21 -36.67 1.38
CA THR A 265 17.87 -36.92 1.96
C THR A 265 16.79 -36.72 0.91
N ARG A 266 16.78 -37.62 -0.09
CA ARG A 266 15.58 -37.87 -0.89
C ARG A 266 14.53 -38.45 0.06
N PRO A 267 13.38 -37.80 0.31
CA PRO A 267 12.33 -38.42 1.10
C PRO A 267 11.91 -39.70 0.38
N GLN A 268 12.16 -40.86 0.99
CA GLN A 268 11.64 -42.13 0.52
C GLN A 268 10.12 -41.97 0.43
N ARG A 269 9.58 -42.03 -0.80
CA ARG A 269 8.13 -42.13 -1.02
C ARG A 269 7.66 -43.36 -0.22
N PRO A 270 6.66 -43.24 0.66
CA PRO A 270 6.05 -44.42 1.25
C PRO A 270 5.48 -45.27 0.12
N THR A 271 6.07 -46.44 -0.07
CA THR A 271 5.56 -47.51 -0.93
C THR A 271 4.23 -47.97 -0.36
N ARG A 272 3.15 -47.59 -1.03
CA ARG A 272 1.79 -48.03 -0.77
C ARG A 272 1.70 -49.53 -1.13
N TRP A 273 1.68 -50.40 -0.14
CA TRP A 273 1.32 -51.82 -0.27
C TRP A 273 -0.09 -52.05 0.29
N GLY A 274 -0.78 -53.06 -0.28
CA GLY A 274 -2.20 -53.47 -0.18
C GLY A 274 -2.93 -53.38 1.17
N ALA A 275 -4.25 -53.53 1.23
CA ALA A 275 -5.20 -54.17 0.33
C ALA A 275 -6.55 -53.46 0.38
#